data_AF-A0A2M7JC40-F1
#
_entry.id   AF-A0A2M7JC40-F1
#
_cell.length_a   1.000
_cell.length_b   1.000
_cell.length_c   1.000
_cell.angle_alpha   90.00
_cell.angle_beta   90.00
_cell.angle_gamma   90.00
#
_symmetry.space_group_name_H-M   'P 1'
#
loop_
_entity.id
_entity.type
_entity.pdbx_description
1 polymer ?
#
loop_
_entity_poly.entity_id
_entity_poly.type
_entity_poly.pdbx_seq_one_letter_code
_entity_poly.pdbx_strand_id
1 'polypeptide(L)'
;MTDDAQKAGVQRDMVVQLGCKDKQNDLTQPVRIIEVFHKGNSSRPETSNKTMDSSYTLLLATDRMDLSAEVIALIYRYRWQVELFFRWFKCILGCTHLISLSKNGVSIQ
;
A
#
# COMPACT_ATOMS: atom_id res chain seq x y z
N MET A 1 -20.25 8.50 -3.51
CA MET A 1 -19.52 7.29 -3.07
C MET A 1 -20.33 6.08 -3.50
N THR A 2 -19.65 5.06 -4.02
CA THR A 2 -20.26 3.78 -4.42
C THR A 2 -20.37 2.85 -3.21
N ASP A 3 -21.32 1.91 -3.24
CA ASP A 3 -21.52 0.93 -2.16
C ASP A 3 -20.26 0.10 -1.89
N ASP A 4 -19.51 -0.23 -2.94
CA ASP A 4 -18.29 -1.03 -2.84
C ASP A 4 -17.12 -0.24 -2.23
N ALA A 5 -17.04 1.07 -2.46
CA ALA A 5 -16.09 1.95 -1.78
C ALA A 5 -16.35 2.00 -0.27
N GLN A 6 -17.62 2.08 0.14
CA GLN A 6 -17.98 2.07 1.55
C GLN A 6 -17.63 0.72 2.22
N LYS A 7 -17.91 -0.41 1.55
CA LYS A 7 -17.51 -1.75 2.03
C LYS A 7 -15.99 -1.90 2.15
N ALA A 8 -15.24 -1.28 1.24
CA ALA A 8 -13.78 -1.24 1.30
C ALA A 8 -13.23 -0.32 2.40
N GLY A 9 -14.09 0.40 3.13
CA GLY A 9 -13.71 1.31 4.20
C GLY A 9 -13.29 2.69 3.71
N VAL A 10 -13.54 3.03 2.44
CA VAL A 10 -13.26 4.37 1.91
C VAL A 10 -14.19 5.37 2.58
N GLN A 11 -13.62 6.36 3.25
CA GLN A 11 -14.32 7.46 3.91
C GLN A 11 -14.34 8.73 3.06
N ARG A 12 -13.26 8.97 2.33
CA ARG A 12 -13.14 10.10 1.39
C ARG A 12 -12.35 9.72 0.16
N ASP A 13 -12.68 10.39 -0.93
CA ASP A 13 -11.99 10.32 -2.21
C ASP A 13 -12.03 11.71 -2.85
N MET A 14 -10.87 12.34 -3.04
CA MET A 14 -10.77 13.71 -3.53
C MET A 14 -9.52 13.93 -4.38
N VAL A 15 -9.63 14.80 -5.37
CA VAL A 15 -8.49 15.30 -6.15
C VAL A 15 -8.05 16.64 -5.57
N VAL A 16 -6.77 16.75 -5.25
CA VAL A 16 -6.15 17.92 -4.62
C VAL A 16 -4.90 18.35 -5.37
N GLN A 17 -4.50 19.60 -5.16
CA GLN A 17 -3.16 20.08 -5.48
C GLN A 17 -2.33 20.05 -4.20
N LEU A 18 -1.17 19.41 -4.24
CA LEU A 18 -0.29 19.31 -3.07
C LEU A 18 0.67 20.50 -2.99
N GLY A 19 1.14 20.78 -1.77
CA GLY A 19 2.13 21.83 -1.51
C GLY A 19 1.62 22.94 -0.58
N CYS A 20 2.56 23.56 0.14
CA CYS A 20 2.34 24.82 0.84
C CYS A 20 2.72 26.01 -0.07
N LYS A 21 2.46 27.26 0.34
CA LYS A 21 2.70 28.46 -0.50
C LYS A 21 4.08 28.48 -1.16
N ASP A 22 5.13 28.06 -0.45
CA ASP A 22 6.51 28.10 -0.93
C ASP A 22 6.88 26.89 -1.82
N LYS A 23 6.04 25.84 -1.81
CA LYS A 23 6.29 24.54 -2.47
C LYS A 23 5.19 24.12 -3.44
N GLN A 24 4.22 25.01 -3.67
CA GLN A 24 3.05 24.74 -4.51
C GLN A 24 3.41 24.46 -5.97
N ASN A 25 4.59 24.91 -6.42
CA ASN A 25 5.08 24.69 -7.78
C ASN A 25 5.98 23.45 -7.92
N ASP A 26 6.36 22.79 -6.82
CA ASP A 26 7.23 21.61 -6.86
C ASP A 26 6.46 20.37 -7.36
N LEU A 27 5.15 20.32 -7.15
CA LEU A 27 4.26 19.28 -7.69
C LEU A 27 2.97 19.92 -8.23
N THR A 28 2.95 20.20 -9.53
CA THR A 28 1.84 20.85 -10.23
C THR A 28 0.76 19.90 -10.71
N GLN A 29 1.05 18.60 -10.71
CA GLN A 29 0.10 17.59 -11.16
C GLN A 29 -0.96 17.34 -10.07
N PRO A 30 -2.25 17.22 -10.44
CA PRO A 30 -3.30 16.90 -9.49
C PRO A 30 -3.04 15.50 -8.89
N VAL A 31 -3.17 15.39 -7.58
CA VAL A 31 -3.02 14.13 -6.85
C VAL A 31 -4.36 13.75 -6.27
N ARG A 32 -4.72 12.47 -6.35
CA ARG A 32 -5.91 11.93 -5.70
C ARG A 32 -5.55 11.42 -4.31
N ILE A 33 -6.30 11.86 -3.31
CA ILE A 33 -6.20 11.41 -1.93
C ILE A 33 -7.44 10.58 -1.59
N ILE A 34 -7.20 9.34 -1.15
CA ILE A 34 -8.23 8.41 -0.70
C ILE A 34 -8.01 8.13 0.78
N GLU A 35 -9.01 8.44 1.59
CA GLU A 35 -9.05 8.18 3.03
C GLU A 35 -9.72 6.83 3.27
N VAL A 36 -8.99 5.86 3.84
CA VAL A 36 -9.46 4.48 4.06
C VAL A 36 -9.37 4.14 5.54
N PHE A 37 -10.51 3.81 6.15
CA PHE A 37 -10.58 3.38 7.54
C PHE A 37 -10.31 1.88 7.65
N HIS A 38 -9.30 1.54 8.44
CA HIS A 38 -9.02 0.18 8.87
C HIS A 38 -9.58 -0.04 10.27
N LYS A 39 -10.50 -0.99 10.40
CA LYS A 39 -10.99 -1.45 11.69
C LYS A 39 -10.08 -2.54 12.23
N GLY A 40 -9.37 -2.25 13.31
CA GLY A 40 -8.51 -3.21 13.98
C GLY A 40 -9.32 -4.28 14.74
N ASN A 41 -8.76 -5.49 14.89
CA ASN A 41 -9.45 -6.59 15.56
C ASN A 41 -9.35 -6.44 17.09
N SER A 42 -10.45 -6.01 17.72
CA SER A 42 -10.57 -5.90 19.18
C SER A 42 -10.67 -7.25 19.93
N SER A 43 -10.56 -8.40 19.24
CA SER A 43 -10.69 -9.73 19.83
C SER A 43 -9.37 -10.36 20.28
N ARG A 44 -8.23 -9.67 20.14
CA ARG A 44 -6.93 -10.23 20.54
C ARG A 44 -6.70 -10.07 22.05
N PRO A 45 -6.48 -11.16 22.82
CA PRO A 45 -6.21 -11.08 24.25
C PRO A 45 -4.90 -10.33 24.52
N GLU A 46 -4.88 -9.55 25.60
CA GLU A 46 -3.85 -8.56 25.97
C GLU A 46 -2.44 -9.13 26.21
N THR A 47 -2.24 -10.44 26.14
CA THR A 47 -1.04 -11.13 26.65
C THR A 47 0.09 -11.31 25.61
N SER A 48 -0.09 -10.90 24.36
CA SER A 48 0.96 -11.04 23.32
C SER A 48 1.51 -9.68 22.90
N ASN A 49 2.84 -9.60 22.80
CA ASN A 49 3.64 -8.40 22.48
C ASN A 49 2.89 -7.34 21.65
N LYS A 50 2.75 -6.16 22.26
CA LYS A 50 2.07 -4.91 21.86
C LYS A 50 2.23 -4.52 20.38
N THR A 51 1.59 -5.26 19.48
CA THR A 51 1.17 -4.74 18.17
C THR A 51 -0.33 -4.59 18.29
N MET A 52 -0.72 -3.46 18.85
CA MET A 52 -2.13 -3.08 19.04
C MET A 52 -2.73 -3.03 17.64
N ASP A 53 -3.59 -4.00 17.31
CA ASP A 53 -4.41 -3.99 16.09
C ASP A 53 -5.52 -2.95 16.32
N SER A 54 -5.10 -1.69 16.48
CA SER A 54 -5.98 -0.55 16.71
C SER A 54 -6.60 -0.11 15.40
N SER A 55 -7.79 0.46 15.45
CA SER A 55 -8.36 1.08 14.26
C SER A 55 -7.53 2.31 13.87
N TYR A 56 -7.28 2.48 12.57
CA TYR A 56 -6.52 3.61 12.03
C TYR A 56 -7.08 4.02 10.68
N THR A 57 -6.81 5.27 10.29
CA THR A 57 -7.15 5.80 8.97
C THR A 57 -5.89 5.92 8.12
N LEU A 58 -5.93 5.38 6.91
CA LEU A 58 -4.88 5.52 5.90
C LEU A 58 -5.23 6.65 4.95
N LEU A 59 -4.25 7.48 4.63
CA LEU A 59 -4.33 8.43 3.53
C LEU A 59 -3.46 7.90 2.38
N LEU A 60 -4.10 7.56 1.27
CA LEU A 60 -3.47 7.05 0.07
C LEU A 60 -3.39 8.17 -0.97
N ALA A 61 -2.18 8.55 -1.36
CA ALA A 61 -1.94 9.49 -2.45
C ALA A 61 -1.62 8.73 -3.74
N THR A 62 -2.30 9.06 -4.83
CA THR A 62 -2.10 8.40 -6.13
C THR A 62 -2.35 9.34 -7.31
N ASP A 63 -1.68 9.05 -8.42
CA ASP A 63 -1.90 9.63 -9.75
C ASP A 63 -2.91 8.82 -10.60
N ARG A 64 -3.39 7.67 -10.08
CA ARG A 64 -4.33 6.79 -10.76
C ARG A 64 -5.76 7.30 -10.66
N MET A 65 -6.13 8.13 -11.64
CA MET A 65 -7.49 8.64 -11.85
C MET A 65 -8.40 7.65 -12.57
N ASP A 66 -7.81 6.62 -13.20
CA ASP A 66 -8.46 5.59 -14.00
C ASP A 66 -9.10 4.47 -13.16
N LEU A 67 -8.66 4.28 -11.92
CA LEU A 67 -9.11 3.21 -11.04
C LEU A 67 -10.18 3.71 -10.07
N SER A 68 -11.06 2.82 -9.61
CA SER A 68 -11.98 3.15 -8.54
C SER A 68 -11.29 3.15 -7.17
N ALA A 69 -11.85 3.88 -6.19
CA ALA A 69 -11.23 4.05 -4.89
C ALA A 69 -11.11 2.73 -4.12
N GLU A 70 -12.08 1.84 -4.25
CA GLU A 70 -12.06 0.50 -3.67
C GLU A 70 -10.94 -0.37 -4.24
N VAL A 71 -10.64 -0.27 -5.55
CA VAL A 71 -9.54 -1.01 -6.16
C VAL A 71 -8.19 -0.51 -5.63
N ILE A 72 -8.03 0.81 -5.49
CA ILE A 72 -6.81 1.40 -4.93
C ILE A 72 -6.64 0.98 -3.46
N ALA A 73 -7.71 1.02 -2.66
CA ALA A 73 -7.71 0.55 -1.28
C ALA A 73 -7.34 -0.95 -1.19
N LEU A 74 -7.87 -1.78 -2.10
CA LEU A 74 -7.57 -3.19 -2.19
C LEU A 74 -6.08 -3.44 -2.51
N ILE A 75 -5.53 -2.75 -3.51
CA ILE A 75 -4.11 -2.84 -3.88
C ILE A 75 -3.23 -2.51 -2.67
N TYR A 76 -3.55 -1.43 -1.94
CA TYR A 76 -2.79 -1.05 -0.75
C TYR A 76 -2.92 -2.05 0.40
N ARG A 77 -4.07 -2.71 0.56
CA ARG A 77 -4.23 -3.80 1.53
C ARG A 77 -3.31 -4.99 1.23
N TYR A 78 -3.10 -5.29 -0.05
CA TYR A 78 -2.22 -6.37 -0.50
C TYR A 78 -0.73 -5.98 -0.60
N ARG A 79 -0.37 -4.72 -0.38
CA ARG A 79 1.01 -4.21 -0.43
C ARG A 79 1.99 -5.05 0.39
N TRP A 80 1.59 -5.43 1.60
CA TRP A 80 2.41 -6.28 2.48
C TRP A 80 2.54 -7.71 1.98
N GLN A 81 1.50 -8.27 1.34
CA GLN A 81 1.60 -9.65 0.81
C GLN A 81 2.65 -9.76 -0.27
N VAL A 82 2.80 -8.73 -1.11
CA VAL A 82 3.88 -8.65 -2.11
C VAL A 82 5.24 -8.65 -1.43
N GLU A 83 5.42 -7.87 -0.35
CA GLU A 83 6.66 -7.87 0.43
C GLU A 83 6.95 -9.24 1.07
N LEU A 84 5.92 -9.86 1.67
CA LEU A 84 6.02 -11.19 2.28
C LEU A 84 6.40 -12.24 1.23
N PHE A 85 5.81 -12.17 0.04
CA PHE A 85 6.16 -13.04 -1.08
C PHE A 85 7.64 -12.89 -1.44
N PHE A 86 8.15 -11.67 -1.62
CA PHE A 86 9.57 -11.46 -1.95
C PHE A 86 10.51 -11.82 -0.80
N ARG A 87 10.11 -11.59 0.45
CA ARG A 87 10.88 -12.03 1.62
C ARG A 87 10.99 -13.55 1.66
N TRP A 88 9.86 -14.24 1.50
CA TRP A 88 9.80 -15.69 1.42
C TRP A 88 10.60 -16.23 0.23
N PHE A 89 10.43 -15.65 -0.95
CA PHE A 89 11.11 -16.04 -2.19
C PHE A 89 12.64 -15.97 -2.05
N LYS A 90 13.15 -14.89 -1.45
CA LYS A 90 14.58 -14.72 -1.16
C LYS A 90 15.12 -15.80 -0.20
N CYS A 91 14.35 -16.15 0.84
CA CYS A 91 14.74 -17.17 1.81
C CYS A 91 14.67 -18.59 1.26
N ILE A 92 13.65 -18.92 0.46
CA ILE A 92 13.39 -20.29 -0.03
C ILE A 92 14.32 -20.65 -1.19
N LEU A 93 14.60 -19.72 -2.10
CA LEU A 93 15.53 -19.98 -3.20
C LEU A 93 17.00 -19.93 -2.76
N GLY A 94 17.29 -19.62 -1.49
CA GLY A 94 18.68 -19.53 -1.00
C GLY A 94 19.51 -18.47 -1.74
N CYS A 95 18.87 -17.48 -2.37
CA CYS A 95 19.52 -16.41 -3.13
C CYS A 95 20.15 -15.36 -2.19
N THR A 96 20.99 -15.79 -1.25
CA THR A 96 21.96 -14.93 -0.57
C THR A 96 23.17 -14.64 -1.47
N HIS A 97 23.36 -15.41 -2.54
CA HIS A 97 24.31 -15.17 -3.63
C HIS A 97 23.70 -15.56 -4.99
N LEU A 98 24.02 -14.81 -6.05
CA LEU A 98 23.64 -15.15 -7.44
C LEU A 98 24.08 -16.58 -7.79
N ILE A 99 23.17 -17.39 -8.32
CA ILE A 99 23.43 -18.78 -8.74
C ILE A 99 24.37 -18.83 -9.98
N SER A 100 24.54 -17.71 -10.67
CA SER A 100 25.55 -17.54 -11.72
C SER A 100 25.97 -16.07 -11.84
N LEU A 101 27.28 -15.81 -11.80
CA LEU A 101 27.89 -14.50 -12.09
C LEU A 101 28.13 -14.28 -13.59
N SER A 102 27.66 -15.18 -14.45
CA SER A 102 27.78 -15.04 -15.89
C SER A 102 26.64 -14.19 -16.46
N LYS A 103 26.92 -13.41 -17.52
CA LYS A 103 25.93 -12.57 -18.21
C LYS A 103 24.65 -13.33 -18.60
N ASN A 104 24.79 -14.61 -18.98
CA ASN A 104 23.68 -15.46 -19.40
C ASN A 104 22.82 -15.96 -18.23
N GLY A 105 23.42 -16.09 -17.04
CA GLY A 105 22.71 -16.53 -15.84
C GLY A 105 21.80 -15.45 -15.25
N VAL A 106 22.22 -14.18 -15.33
CA VAL A 106 21.43 -13.03 -14.86
C VAL A 106 20.19 -12.78 -15.71
N SER A 107 20.21 -13.11 -17.00
CA SER A 107 19.06 -12.92 -17.90
C SER A 107 17.96 -13.97 -17.76
N ILE A 108 18.21 -15.10 -17.08
CA ILE A 108 17.26 -16.21 -16.94
C ILE A 108 16.52 -16.19 -15.59
N GLN A 109 17.00 -15.42 -14.59
CA GLN A 109 16.44 -15.38 -13.23
C GLN A 109 15.34 -14.33 -13.04
#